data_AF-A0A177ABE2-F1
#
_entry.id   AF-A0A177ABE2-F1
#
_cell.length_a   1.000
_cell.length_b   1.000
_cell.length_c   1.000
_cell.angle_alpha   90.00
_cell.angle_beta   90.00
_cell.angle_gamma   90.00
#
_symmetry.space_group_name_H-M   'P 1'
#
loop_
_entity.id
_entity.type
_entity.pdbx_description
1 polymer ?
#
loop_
_entity_poly.entity_id
_entity_poly.type
_entity_poly.pdbx_seq_one_letter_code
_entity_poly.pdbx_strand_id
1 'polypeptide(L)'
;MSFLPRLSRTPLALRTLTRPTLPRAPARLTRLSSTTSTPPPPSRIVTALKRLVTTTFLTTALLITYLSATDTRFTALHRHLIVPSLRYLVPDPERAHSVTLTALSTLYTLGLHPRERAHAAGPDLSTTIFGHVLTSPVGTSAGIDKNASVPDALLALGAAYTEVGGIVPKPQAGNPQPRLFPPKTP
;
A
#
# COMPACT_ATOMS: atom_id res chain seq x y z
N MET A 1 -3.08 -4.40 -143.91
CA MET A 1 -4.16 -4.21 -142.92
C MET A 1 -3.48 -4.04 -141.56
N SER A 2 -3.19 -2.81 -141.09
CA SER A 2 -4.00 -1.99 -140.16
C SER A 2 -4.40 -2.75 -138.87
N PHE A 3 -4.20 -2.31 -137.63
CA PHE A 3 -3.90 -1.01 -137.02
C PHE A 3 -3.36 -1.21 -135.58
N LEU A 4 -2.78 -0.15 -135.03
CA LEU A 4 -1.95 0.07 -133.83
C LEU A 4 -2.55 -0.22 -132.40
N PRO A 5 -1.70 -0.15 -131.33
CA PRO A 5 -1.99 -0.53 -129.93
C PRO A 5 -2.46 0.64 -129.05
N ARG A 6 -2.85 0.40 -127.79
CA ARG A 6 -2.69 1.37 -126.69
C ARG A 6 -2.89 0.80 -125.27
N LEU A 7 -2.04 1.32 -124.37
CA LEU A 7 -1.93 1.11 -122.93
C LEU A 7 -3.15 1.62 -122.13
N SER A 8 -3.34 1.15 -120.88
CA SER A 8 -2.86 1.88 -119.68
C SER A 8 -3.56 1.51 -118.35
N ARG A 9 -2.81 1.82 -117.27
CA ARG A 9 -3.20 2.30 -115.93
C ARG A 9 -3.45 1.30 -114.79
N THR A 10 -2.52 1.36 -113.85
CA THR A 10 -2.59 0.94 -112.44
C THR A 10 -3.54 1.82 -111.62
N PRO A 11 -4.00 1.31 -110.46
CA PRO A 11 -4.23 2.17 -109.30
C PRO A 11 -3.48 1.67 -108.05
N LEU A 12 -3.31 2.59 -107.11
CA LEU A 12 -2.44 2.56 -105.94
C LEU A 12 -3.31 2.92 -104.72
N ALA A 13 -3.46 2.04 -103.74
CA ALA A 13 -4.06 2.28 -102.40
C ALA A 13 -4.14 0.93 -101.64
N LEU A 14 -4.07 0.78 -100.33
CA LEU A 14 -3.85 1.68 -99.19
C LEU A 14 -3.31 0.75 -98.07
N ARG A 15 -2.18 1.09 -97.46
CA ARG A 15 -1.54 0.27 -96.41
C ARG A 15 -2.19 0.61 -95.06
N THR A 16 -3.06 -0.26 -94.55
CA THR A 16 -3.62 -0.15 -93.20
C THR A 16 -2.58 -0.58 -92.16
N LEU A 17 -2.07 0.38 -91.38
CA LEU A 17 -1.21 0.13 -90.22
C LEU A 17 -2.06 -0.35 -89.03
N THR A 18 -2.02 -1.65 -88.73
CA THR A 18 -2.51 -2.17 -87.45
C THR A 18 -1.50 -1.85 -86.35
N ARG A 19 -1.96 -1.05 -85.37
CA ARG A 19 -1.23 -0.58 -84.20
C ARG A 19 -0.81 -1.74 -83.28
N PRO A 20 0.46 -1.83 -82.82
CA PRO A 20 0.85 -2.85 -81.85
C PRO A 20 0.29 -2.49 -80.46
N THR A 21 -0.41 -3.42 -79.84
CA THR A 21 -0.80 -3.36 -78.42
C THR A 21 0.41 -3.71 -77.55
N LEU A 22 0.89 -2.75 -76.75
CA LEU A 22 1.91 -3.02 -75.73
C LEU A 22 1.30 -3.87 -74.60
N PRO A 23 1.97 -4.95 -74.14
CA PRO A 23 1.54 -5.67 -72.95
C PRO A 23 1.76 -4.79 -71.70
N ARG A 24 0.67 -4.57 -70.95
CA ARG A 24 0.65 -3.86 -69.68
C ARG A 24 1.35 -4.74 -68.62
N ALA A 25 2.56 -4.36 -68.21
CA ALA A 25 3.25 -5.04 -67.11
C ALA A 25 2.44 -4.93 -65.81
N PRO A 26 2.24 -6.01 -65.04
CA PRO A 26 1.59 -5.91 -63.75
C PRO A 26 2.51 -5.13 -62.79
N ALA A 27 1.96 -4.09 -62.16
CA ALA A 27 2.64 -3.37 -61.09
C ALA A 27 2.98 -4.35 -59.95
N ARG A 28 4.27 -4.67 -59.82
CA ARG A 28 4.78 -5.55 -58.77
C ARG A 28 4.78 -4.79 -57.45
N LEU A 29 3.67 -4.89 -56.71
CA LEU A 29 3.57 -4.46 -55.32
C LEU A 29 4.56 -5.28 -54.48
N THR A 30 5.69 -4.66 -54.12
CA THR A 30 6.63 -5.21 -53.14
C THR A 30 5.97 -5.19 -51.76
N ARG A 31 5.39 -6.33 -51.37
CA ARG A 31 4.89 -6.54 -50.00
C ARG A 31 6.09 -6.65 -49.06
N LEU A 32 6.49 -5.53 -48.46
CA LEU A 32 7.46 -5.50 -47.36
C LEU A 32 6.85 -6.28 -46.19
N SER A 33 7.31 -7.53 -46.03
CA SER A 33 6.91 -8.37 -44.92
C SER A 33 7.74 -7.95 -43.71
N SER A 34 7.13 -7.20 -42.80
CA SER A 34 7.72 -6.91 -41.49
C SER A 34 7.67 -8.18 -40.65
N THR A 35 8.78 -8.88 -40.53
CA THR A 35 8.92 -9.97 -39.56
C THR A 35 9.03 -9.35 -38.18
N THR A 36 7.92 -9.24 -37.47
CA THR A 36 7.95 -8.98 -36.03
C THR A 36 8.47 -10.25 -35.38
N SER A 37 9.75 -10.27 -35.02
CA SER A 37 10.32 -11.35 -34.22
C SER A 37 9.70 -11.28 -32.82
N THR A 38 8.77 -12.17 -32.53
CA THR A 38 8.29 -12.38 -31.16
C THR A 38 9.49 -12.85 -30.31
N PRO A 39 9.82 -12.16 -29.20
CA PRO A 39 10.91 -12.58 -28.35
C PRO A 39 10.61 -13.96 -27.73
N PRO A 40 11.64 -14.81 -27.52
CA PRO A 40 11.45 -16.11 -26.90
C PRO A 40 10.95 -15.94 -25.45
N PRO A 41 10.10 -16.87 -24.95
CA PRO A 41 9.63 -16.80 -23.58
C PRO A 41 10.81 -16.88 -22.61
N PRO A 42 10.80 -16.10 -21.51
CA PRO A 42 11.88 -16.12 -20.55
C PRO A 42 12.05 -17.52 -19.94
N SER A 43 13.27 -17.87 -19.57
CA SER A 43 13.54 -19.17 -18.96
C SER A 43 12.73 -19.33 -17.65
N ARG A 44 12.23 -20.56 -17.41
CA ARG A 44 11.44 -20.88 -16.20
C ARG A 44 12.24 -20.58 -14.93
N ILE A 45 13.56 -20.80 -14.97
CA ILE A 45 14.49 -20.52 -13.88
C ILE A 45 14.57 -19.02 -13.59
N VAL A 46 14.74 -18.17 -14.61
CA VAL A 46 14.80 -16.71 -14.42
C VAL A 46 13.46 -16.17 -13.90
N THR A 47 12.35 -16.71 -14.39
CA THR A 47 11.01 -16.32 -13.91
C THR A 47 10.77 -16.75 -12.46
N ALA A 48 11.23 -17.95 -12.07
CA ALA A 48 11.16 -18.45 -10.69
C ALA A 48 12.04 -17.64 -9.74
N LEU A 49 13.29 -17.33 -10.14
CA LEU A 49 14.21 -16.49 -9.36
C LEU A 49 13.63 -15.08 -9.15
N LYS A 50 13.08 -14.47 -10.21
CA LYS A 50 12.42 -13.17 -10.11
C LYS A 50 11.27 -13.20 -9.11
N ARG A 51 10.41 -14.22 -9.16
CA ARG A 51 9.30 -14.39 -8.21
C ARG A 51 9.81 -14.54 -6.77
N LEU A 52 10.85 -15.35 -6.57
CA LEU A 52 11.45 -15.54 -5.25
C LEU A 52 11.98 -14.21 -4.70
N VAL A 53 12.79 -13.48 -5.47
CA VAL A 53 13.34 -12.18 -5.05
C VAL A 53 12.22 -11.18 -4.73
N THR A 54 11.21 -11.08 -5.60
CA THR A 54 10.09 -10.13 -5.38
C THR A 54 9.26 -10.49 -4.16
N THR A 55 8.99 -11.78 -3.93
CA THR A 55 8.19 -12.23 -2.78
C THR A 55 8.96 -12.07 -1.48
N THR A 56 10.26 -12.41 -1.45
CA THR A 56 11.12 -12.16 -0.28
C THR A 56 11.23 -10.67 0.04
N PHE A 57 11.41 -9.81 -0.98
CA PHE A 57 11.46 -8.37 -0.75
C PHE A 57 10.13 -7.83 -0.22
N LEU A 58 9.00 -8.23 -0.82
CA LEU A 58 7.67 -7.77 -0.40
C LEU A 58 7.34 -8.25 1.02
N THR A 59 7.63 -9.50 1.34
CA THR A 59 7.34 -10.08 2.66
C THR A 59 8.23 -9.47 3.75
N THR A 60 9.53 -9.27 3.48
CA THR A 60 10.42 -8.60 4.44
C THR A 60 10.05 -7.13 4.62
N ALA A 61 9.70 -6.41 3.55
CA ALA A 61 9.20 -5.05 3.64
C ALA A 61 7.92 -4.97 4.49
N LEU A 62 6.92 -5.82 4.22
CA LEU A 62 5.69 -5.88 5.01
C LEU A 62 5.95 -6.22 6.48
N LEU A 63 6.84 -7.18 6.75
CA LEU A 63 7.21 -7.55 8.11
C LEU A 63 7.89 -6.40 8.84
N ILE A 64 8.87 -5.73 8.21
CA ILE A 64 9.56 -4.58 8.79
C ILE A 64 8.55 -3.45 9.05
N THR A 65 7.70 -3.13 8.07
CA THR A 65 6.64 -2.13 8.24
C THR A 65 5.72 -2.48 9.40
N TYR A 66 5.28 -3.73 9.51
CA TYR A 66 4.46 -4.19 10.63
C TYR A 66 5.17 -4.02 11.97
N LEU A 67 6.42 -4.47 12.08
CA LEU A 67 7.22 -4.35 13.29
C LEU A 67 7.37 -2.89 13.69
N SER A 68 7.80 -2.02 12.77
CA SER A 68 7.99 -0.60 13.05
C SER A 68 6.68 0.15 13.36
N ALA A 69 5.58 -0.17 12.69
CA ALA A 69 4.29 0.49 12.91
C ALA A 69 3.67 0.15 14.28
N THR A 70 3.95 -1.05 14.79
CA THR A 70 3.43 -1.53 16.08
C THR A 70 4.46 -1.43 17.21
N ASP A 71 5.60 -0.78 16.98
CA ASP A 71 6.62 -0.56 18.01
C ASP A 71 6.36 0.77 18.74
N THR A 72 6.34 0.73 20.07
CA THR A 72 6.22 1.89 20.96
C THR A 72 7.39 2.88 20.83
N ARG A 73 8.56 2.39 20.39
CA ARG A 73 9.76 3.19 20.14
C ARG A 73 9.61 4.14 18.97
N PHE A 74 8.61 3.96 18.12
CA PHE A 74 8.26 4.93 17.08
C PHE A 74 7.51 6.14 17.66
N THR A 75 8.04 6.67 18.78
CA THR A 75 7.44 7.70 19.62
C THR A 75 7.26 9.02 18.87
N ALA A 76 8.05 9.26 17.81
CA ALA A 76 7.91 10.41 16.94
C ALA A 76 6.54 10.46 16.25
N LEU A 77 6.04 9.32 15.74
CA LEU A 77 4.70 9.26 15.13
C LEU A 77 3.62 9.52 16.18
N HIS A 78 3.73 8.90 17.35
CA HIS A 78 2.74 9.14 18.42
C HIS A 78 2.72 10.61 18.86
N ARG A 79 3.89 11.19 19.14
CA ARG A 79 4.04 12.55 19.66
C ARG A 79 3.75 13.64 18.64
N HIS A 80 4.17 13.47 17.39
CA HIS A 80 4.10 14.53 16.38
C HIS A 80 2.94 14.36 15.39
N LEU A 81 2.37 13.16 15.26
CA LEU A 81 1.25 12.91 14.36
C LEU A 81 -0.02 12.55 15.13
N ILE A 82 -0.02 11.44 15.89
CA ILE A 82 -1.25 10.93 16.53
C ILE A 82 -1.81 11.93 17.54
N VAL A 83 -1.01 12.39 18.50
CA VAL A 83 -1.51 13.27 19.57
C VAL A 83 -2.04 14.61 19.02
N PRO A 84 -1.33 15.33 18.14
CA PRO A 84 -1.87 16.54 17.52
C PRO A 84 -3.13 16.29 16.68
N SER A 85 -3.15 15.23 15.87
CA SER A 85 -4.32 14.88 15.07
C SER A 85 -5.53 14.53 15.93
N LEU A 86 -5.34 13.76 17.01
CA LEU A 86 -6.43 13.41 17.93
C LEU A 86 -7.01 14.66 18.60
N ARG A 87 -6.16 15.56 19.08
CA ARG A 87 -6.60 16.83 19.71
C ARG A 87 -7.33 17.73 18.74
N TYR A 88 -6.91 17.75 17.48
CA TYR A 88 -7.56 18.54 16.43
C TYR A 88 -8.93 17.94 16.05
N LEU A 89 -9.02 16.62 15.88
CA LEU A 89 -10.24 15.93 15.45
C LEU A 89 -11.26 15.74 16.57
N VAL A 90 -10.80 15.55 17.81
CA VAL A 90 -11.64 15.34 19.00
C VAL A 90 -11.21 16.33 20.09
N PRO A 91 -11.76 17.57 20.08
CA PRO A 91 -11.35 18.61 21.03
C PRO A 91 -11.76 18.34 22.48
N ASP A 92 -12.87 17.61 22.69
CA ASP A 92 -13.32 17.22 24.03
C ASP A 92 -12.41 16.12 24.60
N PRO A 93 -11.67 16.38 25.70
CA PRO A 93 -10.67 15.45 26.19
C PRO A 93 -11.28 14.16 26.77
N GLU A 94 -12.50 14.22 27.31
CA GLU A 94 -13.18 13.02 27.85
C GLU A 94 -13.59 12.08 26.71
N ARG A 95 -14.11 12.64 25.62
CA ARG A 95 -14.38 11.89 24.40
C ARG A 95 -13.10 11.39 23.74
N ALA A 96 -12.03 12.19 23.69
CA ALA A 96 -10.73 11.76 23.15
C ALA A 96 -10.17 10.56 23.92
N HIS A 97 -10.29 10.57 25.25
CA HIS A 97 -9.91 9.43 26.09
C HIS A 97 -10.72 8.17 25.74
N SER A 98 -12.06 8.29 25.66
CA SER A 98 -12.95 7.16 25.33
C SER A 98 -12.66 6.57 23.94
N VAL A 99 -12.41 7.45 22.95
CA VAL A 99 -12.00 7.05 21.59
C VAL A 99 -10.66 6.33 21.63
N THR A 100 -9.70 6.82 22.42
CA THR A 100 -8.37 6.20 22.56
C THR A 100 -8.46 4.80 23.15
N LEU A 101 -9.26 4.59 24.20
CA LEU A 101 -9.47 3.26 24.79
C LEU A 101 -10.12 2.30 23.80
N THR A 102 -11.12 2.77 23.05
CA THR A 102 -11.79 1.95 22.02
C THR A 102 -10.84 1.60 20.88
N ALA A 103 -10.06 2.57 20.40
CA ALA A 103 -9.05 2.37 19.38
C ALA A 103 -7.96 1.38 19.85
N LEU A 104 -7.52 1.51 21.10
CA LEU A 104 -6.53 0.60 21.67
C LEU A 104 -7.09 -0.83 21.80
N SER A 105 -8.32 -0.98 22.29
CA SER A 105 -9.01 -2.28 22.39
C SER A 105 -9.15 -2.94 21.02
N THR A 106 -9.63 -2.20 20.01
CA THR A 106 -9.80 -2.72 18.65
C THR A 106 -8.47 -3.10 18.02
N LEU A 107 -7.44 -2.25 18.08
CA LEU A 107 -6.09 -2.57 17.60
C LEU A 107 -5.50 -3.78 18.35
N TYR A 108 -5.80 -3.93 19.64
CA TYR A 108 -5.36 -5.06 20.43
C TYR A 108 -5.94 -6.37 19.90
N THR A 109 -7.26 -6.42 19.71
CA THR A 109 -7.94 -7.60 19.14
C THR A 109 -7.47 -7.97 17.73
N LEU A 110 -7.08 -6.97 16.93
CA LEU A 110 -6.54 -7.16 15.59
C LEU A 110 -5.05 -7.53 15.57
N GLY A 111 -4.35 -7.52 16.71
CA GLY A 111 -2.90 -7.74 16.78
C GLY A 111 -2.07 -6.61 16.15
N LEU A 112 -2.67 -5.42 15.98
CA LEU A 112 -2.07 -4.21 15.41
C LEU A 112 -1.80 -3.14 16.48
N HIS A 113 -1.98 -3.46 17.76
CA HIS A 113 -1.69 -2.52 18.85
C HIS A 113 -0.19 -2.19 18.92
N PRO A 114 0.16 -0.95 19.31
CA PRO A 114 1.52 -0.65 19.71
C PRO A 114 1.90 -1.51 20.91
N ARG A 115 3.10 -2.08 20.88
CA ARG A 115 3.62 -2.92 21.95
C ARG A 115 5.10 -2.73 22.12
N GLU A 116 5.54 -2.81 23.37
CA GLU A 116 6.94 -2.77 23.71
C GLU A 116 7.58 -4.10 23.30
N ARG A 117 8.59 -4.00 22.44
CA ARG A 117 9.36 -5.16 21.95
C ARG A 117 10.78 -5.18 22.50
N ALA A 118 11.24 -4.12 23.17
CA ALA A 118 12.46 -4.18 23.94
C ALA A 118 12.32 -5.30 24.97
N HIS A 119 13.20 -6.30 24.88
CA HIS A 119 13.37 -7.20 25.98
C HIS A 119 13.91 -6.42 27.16
N ALA A 120 13.15 -6.48 28.27
CA ALA A 120 13.51 -6.11 29.63
C ALA A 120 14.39 -4.85 29.76
N ALA A 121 13.81 -3.82 30.38
CA ALA A 121 14.62 -2.98 31.26
C ALA A 121 15.64 -3.89 31.96
N GLY A 122 16.95 -3.63 31.75
CA GLY A 122 17.99 -4.55 32.20
C GLY A 122 17.83 -4.88 33.69
N PRO A 123 18.55 -5.89 34.23
CA PRO A 123 18.45 -6.29 35.64
C PRO A 123 18.44 -5.11 36.64
N ASP A 124 19.07 -3.99 36.27
CA ASP A 124 19.10 -2.71 37.00
C ASP A 124 17.73 -2.05 37.31
N LEU A 125 16.65 -2.36 36.59
CA LEU A 125 15.33 -1.74 36.80
C LEU A 125 14.28 -2.70 37.38
N SER A 126 14.65 -3.96 37.65
CA SER A 126 13.74 -4.89 38.30
C SER A 126 13.50 -4.49 39.76
N THR A 127 12.25 -4.60 40.23
CA THR A 127 11.87 -4.26 41.61
C THR A 127 10.88 -5.27 42.18
N THR A 128 10.93 -5.51 43.48
CA THR A 128 9.99 -6.42 44.15
C THR A 128 8.99 -5.61 44.98
N ILE A 129 7.70 -5.78 44.68
CA ILE A 129 6.60 -5.12 45.40
C ILE A 129 5.58 -6.19 45.78
N PHE A 130 5.19 -6.24 47.06
CA PHE A 130 4.24 -7.24 47.60
C PHE A 130 4.58 -8.71 47.26
N GLY A 131 5.88 -9.04 47.14
CA GLY A 131 6.34 -10.38 46.77
C GLY A 131 6.30 -10.69 45.27
N HIS A 132 5.92 -9.73 44.43
CA HIS A 132 5.96 -9.84 42.97
C HIS A 132 7.18 -9.11 42.40
N VAL A 133 7.90 -9.78 41.51
CA VAL A 133 9.02 -9.17 40.76
C VAL A 133 8.46 -8.48 39.53
N LEU A 134 8.59 -7.15 39.50
CA LEU A 134 8.26 -6.31 38.35
C LEU A 134 9.52 -6.13 37.50
N THR A 135 9.34 -6.17 36.18
CA THR A 135 10.42 -5.96 35.20
C THR A 135 10.88 -4.50 35.14
N SER A 136 10.02 -3.57 35.55
CA SER A 136 10.26 -2.12 35.57
C SER A 136 9.42 -1.49 36.68
N PRO A 137 9.85 -0.37 37.29
CA PRO A 137 9.05 0.35 38.28
C PRO A 137 7.90 1.17 37.65
N VAL A 138 7.79 1.21 36.31
CA VAL A 138 6.80 2.01 35.59
C VAL A 138 5.50 1.24 35.42
N GLY A 139 4.39 1.84 35.84
CA GLY A 139 3.04 1.31 35.65
C GLY A 139 2.03 2.39 35.26
N THR A 140 0.82 1.97 34.94
CA THR A 140 -0.30 2.87 34.63
C THR A 140 -1.14 3.11 35.89
N SER A 141 -1.49 4.36 36.17
CA SER A 141 -2.29 4.75 37.34
C SER A 141 -3.78 4.48 37.16
N ALA A 142 -4.51 4.43 38.29
CA ALA A 142 -5.97 4.44 38.28
C ALA A 142 -6.55 5.62 37.49
N GLY A 143 -7.75 5.41 36.98
CA GLY A 143 -8.50 6.41 36.22
C GLY A 143 -8.26 6.40 34.72
N ILE A 144 -7.18 5.75 34.23
CA ILE A 144 -6.98 5.51 32.78
C ILE A 144 -7.93 4.42 32.28
N ASP A 145 -8.04 3.29 32.98
CA ASP A 145 -9.01 2.24 32.65
C ASP A 145 -9.92 2.02 33.86
N LYS A 146 -11.06 2.70 33.87
CA LYS A 146 -12.01 2.64 34.99
C LYS A 146 -12.79 1.35 35.03
N ASN A 147 -12.94 0.68 33.88
CA ASN A 147 -13.86 -0.44 33.67
C ASN A 147 -13.13 -1.75 33.34
N ALA A 148 -11.81 -1.82 33.50
CA ALA A 148 -10.99 -2.99 33.15
C ALA A 148 -11.13 -3.44 31.69
N SER A 149 -11.33 -2.49 30.77
CA SER A 149 -11.59 -2.76 29.36
C SER A 149 -10.35 -3.09 28.53
N VAL A 150 -9.17 -2.61 28.93
CA VAL A 150 -7.92 -2.74 28.17
C VAL A 150 -6.67 -3.02 29.05
N PRO A 151 -6.75 -3.81 30.14
CA PRO A 151 -5.60 -4.04 31.01
C PRO A 151 -4.42 -4.69 30.25
N ASP A 152 -4.70 -5.70 29.44
CA ASP A 152 -3.66 -6.41 28.69
C ASP A 152 -3.01 -5.53 27.61
N ALA A 153 -3.79 -4.66 26.98
CA ALA A 153 -3.26 -3.72 26.00
C ALA A 153 -2.36 -2.66 26.66
N LEU A 154 -2.70 -2.20 27.86
CA LEU A 154 -1.86 -1.28 28.64
C LEU A 154 -0.55 -1.94 29.09
N LEU A 155 -0.60 -3.22 29.50
CA LEU A 155 0.61 -3.99 29.82
C LEU A 155 1.48 -4.21 28.57
N ALA A 156 0.86 -4.50 27.42
CA ALA A 156 1.58 -4.69 26.15
C ALA A 156 2.32 -3.43 25.70
N LEU A 157 1.88 -2.22 26.08
CA LEU A 157 2.60 -0.97 25.82
C LEU A 157 3.91 -0.82 26.61
N GLY A 158 4.19 -1.71 27.57
CA GLY A 158 5.42 -1.71 28.36
C GLY A 158 5.25 -1.35 29.84
N ALA A 159 4.00 -1.17 30.31
CA ALA A 159 3.72 -1.01 31.74
C ALA A 159 3.96 -2.33 32.48
N ALA A 160 4.71 -2.31 33.58
CA ALA A 160 4.93 -3.50 34.41
C ALA A 160 3.71 -3.89 35.25
N TYR A 161 2.85 -2.90 35.56
CA TYR A 161 1.57 -3.09 36.22
C TYR A 161 0.57 -2.04 35.71
N THR A 162 -0.72 -2.33 35.86
CA THR A 162 -1.80 -1.39 35.54
C THR A 162 -2.78 -1.37 36.71
N GLU A 163 -3.05 -0.17 37.23
CA GLU A 163 -4.05 0.03 38.27
C GLU A 163 -5.40 0.33 37.61
N VAL A 164 -6.30 -0.63 37.66
CA VAL A 164 -7.69 -0.44 37.25
C VAL A 164 -8.46 0.17 38.40
N GLY A 165 -9.20 1.26 38.17
CA GLY A 165 -9.86 1.87 39.31
C GLY A 165 -10.60 3.18 39.12
N GLY A 166 -11.16 3.62 40.25
CA GLY A 166 -12.37 4.45 40.33
C GLY A 166 -13.65 3.61 40.43
N ILE A 167 -13.54 2.30 40.73
CA ILE A 167 -14.68 1.39 40.79
C ILE A 167 -15.47 1.66 42.06
N VAL A 168 -16.77 1.87 41.88
CA VAL A 168 -17.76 2.05 42.95
C VAL A 168 -18.73 0.87 42.94
N PRO A 169 -19.27 0.44 44.09
CA PRO A 169 -20.16 -0.73 44.16
C PRO A 169 -21.43 -0.63 43.30
N LYS A 170 -21.88 0.60 43.01
CA LYS A 170 -23.04 0.89 42.16
C LYS A 170 -22.61 1.75 40.98
N PRO A 171 -23.16 1.53 39.78
CA PRO A 171 -22.92 2.40 38.64
C PRO A 171 -23.25 3.86 38.98
N GLN A 172 -22.35 4.78 38.65
CA GLN A 172 -22.50 6.21 38.86
C GLN A 172 -22.26 6.94 37.54
N ALA A 173 -23.16 7.88 37.18
CA ALA A 173 -23.00 8.72 35.99
C ALA A 173 -21.83 9.72 36.09
N GLY A 174 -21.34 9.97 37.31
CA GLY A 174 -20.32 10.96 37.62
C GLY A 174 -20.85 12.41 37.52
N ASN A 175 -19.93 13.38 37.63
CA ASN A 175 -20.29 14.81 37.60
C ASN A 175 -20.78 15.26 36.22
N PRO A 176 -21.61 16.32 36.11
CA PRO A 176 -21.98 16.90 34.83
C PRO A 176 -20.75 17.29 33.98
N GLN A 177 -20.83 17.09 32.66
CA GLN A 177 -19.78 17.47 31.71
C GLN A 177 -19.87 18.97 31.34
N PRO A 178 -18.76 19.66 31.02
CA PRO A 178 -17.38 19.16 30.95
C PRO A 178 -16.70 19.08 32.31
N ARG A 179 -15.97 18.00 32.56
CA ARG A 179 -15.29 17.72 33.85
C ARG A 179 -13.80 17.38 33.71
N LEU A 180 -13.31 17.35 32.47
CA LEU A 180 -11.90 17.18 32.13
C LEU A 180 -11.51 18.37 31.27
N PHE A 181 -10.46 19.09 31.67
CA PHE A 181 -10.03 20.30 31.00
C PHE A 181 -8.59 20.12 30.54
N PRO A 182 -8.27 20.40 29.26
CA PRO A 182 -6.87 20.40 28.83
C PRO A 182 -6.12 21.53 29.54
N PRO A 183 -4.79 21.40 29.71
CA PRO A 183 -3.98 22.48 30.27
C PRO A 183 -4.17 23.75 29.44
N LYS A 184 -4.39 24.88 30.12
CA LYS A 184 -4.32 26.19 29.48
C LYS A 184 -2.88 26.39 29.03
N THR A 185 -2.64 26.43 27.73
CA THR A 185 -1.36 26.95 27.21
C THR A 185 -1.27 28.44 27.54
N PRO A 186 -0.12 28.96 27.99
CA PRO A 186 0.14 30.40 27.95
C PRO A 186 0.12 30.92 26.51
#